data_AF-A0A7W0L1N3-F1
#
_entry.id   AF-A0A7W0L1N3-F1
#
_cell.length_a   1.000
_cell.length_b   1.000
_cell.length_c   1.000
_cell.angle_alpha   90.00
_cell.angle_beta   90.00
_cell.angle_gamma   90.00
#
_symmetry.space_group_name_H-M   'P 1'
#
loop_
_entity.id
_entity.type
_entity.pdbx_description
1 polymer ?
#
loop_
_entity_poly.entity_id
_entity_poly.type
_entity_poly.pdbx_seq_one_letter_code
_entity_poly.pdbx_strand_id
1 'polypeptide(L)' 'MATASVLGASGYSGAELLRLLARHDQFELVGLAGGRSEGVSVETVHPHLAGFSGVLT' A
#
# COMPACT_ATOMS: atom_id res chain seq x y z
N MET A 1 -8.26 11.12 13.07
CA MET A 1 -7.50 10.79 11.86
C MET A 1 -6.08 10.48 12.26
N ALA A 2 -5.60 9.27 11.99
CA ALA A 2 -4.24 8.81 12.29
C ALA A 2 -3.48 8.56 10.98
N THR A 3 -2.18 8.82 10.97
CA THR A 3 -1.33 8.51 9.82
C THR A 3 -0.75 7.11 9.95
N ALA A 4 -0.59 6.43 8.82
CA ALA A 4 -0.05 5.07 8.77
C ALA A 4 0.95 4.92 7.62
N SER A 5 1.99 4.12 7.86
CA SER A 5 2.92 3.65 6.84
C SER A 5 2.96 2.13 6.84
N VAL A 6 2.97 1.51 5.66
CA VAL A 6 3.00 0.05 5.51
C VAL A 6 4.40 -0.38 5.07
N LEU A 7 5.12 -1.04 5.97
CA LEU A 7 6.41 -1.66 5.68
C LEU A 7 6.19 -3.09 5.18
N GLY A 8 6.73 -3.43 4.01
CA GLY A 8 6.45 -4.70 3.34
C GLY A 8 5.15 -4.68 2.54
N ALA A 9 4.80 -3.53 1.95
CA ALA A 9 3.62 -3.34 1.11
C ALA A 9 3.63 -4.21 -0.16
N SER A 10 4.79 -4.72 -0.59
CA SER A 10 4.91 -5.70 -1.66
C SER A 10 4.52 -7.13 -1.26
N GLY A 11 4.45 -7.44 0.03
CA GLY A 11 4.02 -8.74 0.54
C GLY A 11 2.49 -8.88 0.62
N TYR A 12 1.98 -10.11 0.69
CA TYR A 12 0.53 -10.38 0.73
C TYR A 12 -0.16 -9.78 1.96
N SER A 13 0.47 -9.85 3.14
CA SER A 13 -0.09 -9.23 4.34
C SER A 13 -0.12 -7.71 4.24
N GLY A 14 0.89 -7.12 3.59
CA GLY A 14 0.92 -5.69 3.30
C GLY A 14 -0.19 -5.28 2.34
N ALA A 15 -0.42 -6.06 1.28
CA ALA A 15 -1.50 -5.84 0.32
C ALA A 15 -2.88 -5.85 0.98
N GLU A 16 -3.15 -6.81 1.85
CA GLU A 16 -4.42 -6.88 2.58
C GLU A 16 -4.59 -5.72 3.57
N LEU A 17 -3.51 -5.31 4.23
CA LEU A 17 -3.55 -4.12 5.07
C LEU A 17 -3.86 -2.86 4.23
N LEU A 18 -3.26 -2.71 3.06
CA LEU A 18 -3.58 -1.62 2.13
C LEU A 18 -5.04 -1.66 1.68
N ARG A 19 -5.56 -2.84 1.33
CA ARG A 19 -6.97 -3.02 0.94
C ARG A 19 -7.95 -2.56 2.02
N LEU A 20 -7.61 -2.80 3.28
CA LEU A 20 -8.41 -2.37 4.43
C LEU A 20 -8.27 -0.87 4.68
N LEU A 21 -7.04 -0.35 4.73
CA LEU A 21 -6.77 1.06 5.02
C LEU A 21 -7.27 2.00 3.91
N ALA A 22 -7.21 1.59 2.65
CA ALA A 22 -7.72 2.37 1.51
C ALA A 22 -9.23 2.67 1.59
N ARG A 23 -9.98 1.93 2.43
CA ARG A 23 -11.42 2.08 2.61
C ARG A 23 -11.79 2.57 4.01
N HIS A 24 -10.83 3.12 4.76
CA HIS A 24 -11.02 3.48 6.16
C HIS A 24 -10.76 4.97 6.42
N ASP A 25 -11.83 5.75 6.57
CA ASP A 25 -11.80 7.22 6.66
C ASP A 25 -11.04 7.79 7.88
N GLN A 26 -10.71 6.95 8.87
CA GLN A 26 -9.90 7.38 10.03
C GLN A 26 -8.40 7.34 9.78
N PHE A 27 -7.93 6.78 8.66
CA PHE A 27 -6.51 6.63 8.36
C PHE A 27 -6.11 7.38 7.09
N GLU A 28 -4.91 7.97 7.15
CA GLU A 28 -4.21 8.53 6.00
C GLU A 28 -2.94 7.71 5.76
N LEU A 29 -2.80 7.12 4.57
CA LEU A 29 -1.60 6.39 4.17
C LEU A 29 -0.54 7.40 3.71
N VAL A 30 0.56 7.49 4.45
CA VAL A 30 1.64 8.47 4.21
C VAL A 30 2.94 7.82 3.74
N GLY A 31 3.02 6.49 3.69
CA GLY A 31 4.21 5.79 3.22
C GLY A 31 3.98 4.31 2.92
N LEU A 32 4.65 3.81 1.89
CA LEU A 32 4.58 2.43 1.41
C LEU A 32 6.01 1.95 1.15
N ALA A 33 6.49 0.90 1.81
CA ALA A 33 7.83 0.37 1.58
C ALA A 33 7.78 -0.99 0.86
N GLY A 34 8.45 -1.10 -0.29
CA GLY A 34 8.40 -2.27 -1.18
C GLY A 34 9.64 -3.17 -1.16
N GLY A 35 10.76 -2.70 -0.63
CA GLY A 35 12.03 -3.43 -0.57
C GLY A 35 12.59 -3.78 -1.95
N ARG A 36 12.31 -4.98 -2.48
CA ARG A 36 12.75 -5.35 -3.85
C ARG A 36 11.90 -4.73 -4.95
N SER A 37 10.76 -4.16 -4.59
CA SER A 37 9.78 -3.59 -5.52
C SER A 37 9.72 -2.05 -5.45
N GLU A 38 10.80 -1.42 -4.97
CA GLU A 38 10.94 0.05 -4.95
C GLU A 38 10.76 0.64 -6.35
N GLY A 39 10.08 1.79 -6.42
CA GLY A 39 9.73 2.50 -7.65
C GLY A 39 8.58 1.88 -8.46
N VAL A 40 8.06 0.71 -8.05
CA VAL A 40 6.95 0.04 -8.73
C VAL A 40 5.62 0.47 -8.12
N SER A 41 4.57 0.65 -8.94
CA SER A 41 3.23 0.92 -8.42
C SER A 41 2.64 -0.30 -7.71
N VAL A 42 1.86 -0.07 -6.66
CA VAL A 42 1.18 -1.13 -5.90
C VAL A 42 0.30 -1.99 -6.80
N GLU A 43 -0.44 -1.39 -7.72
CA GLU A 43 -1.30 -2.12 -8.68
C GLU A 43 -0.51 -3.02 -9.65
N THR A 44 0.78 -2.72 -9.92
CA THR A 44 1.63 -3.59 -10.74
C THR A 44 2.04 -4.84 -9.96
N VAL A 45 2.34 -4.71 -8.66
CA VAL A 45 2.69 -5.83 -7.79
C VAL A 45 1.43 -6.63 -7.39
N HIS A 46 0.32 -5.93 -7.15
CA HIS A 46 -0.95 -6.47 -6.67
C HIS A 46 -2.10 -6.03 -7.61
N PRO A 47 -2.34 -6.73 -8.74
CA PRO A 47 -3.35 -6.33 -9.73
C PRO A 47 -4.78 -6.22 -9.19
N HIS A 48 -5.11 -6.94 -8.12
CA HIS A 48 -6.41 -6.89 -7.46
C HIS A 48 -6.66 -5.57 -6.69
N LEU A 49 -5.61 -4.76 -6.48
CA LEU A 49 -5.67 -3.41 -5.92
C LEU A 49 -5.67 -2.33 -7.02
N ALA A 50 -6.07 -2.67 -8.25
CA ALA A 50 -6.18 -1.70 -9.34
C ALA A 50 -6.98 -0.45 -8.91
N GLY A 51 -6.44 0.74 -9.21
CA GLY A 51 -6.99 2.02 -8.77
C GLY A 51 -6.48 2.48 -7.40
N PHE A 52 -5.70 1.67 -6.69
CA PHE A 52 -4.91 2.14 -5.55
C PHE A 52 -3.69 2.92 -6.06
N SER A 53 -3.77 4.25 -5.98
CA SER A 53 -2.66 5.13 -6.36
C SER A 53 -1.60 5.16 -5.26
N GLY A 54 -0.56 4.33 -5.40
CA GLY A 54 0.61 4.34 -4.52
C GLY A 54 1.85 3.75 -5.18
N VAL A 55 2.98 4.43 -5.05
CA VAL A 55 4.29 3.94 -5.47
C VAL A 55 5.02 3.41 -4.25
N LEU A 56 5.63 2.23 -4.39
CA LEU A 56 6.44 1.64 -3.35
C LEU A 56 7.77 2.40 -3.26
N THR A 57 8.05 2.99 -2.10
CA THR A 57 9.34 3.58 -1.75
C THR A 57 10.29 2.53 -1.21
#